data_AF-A0A3D4QI69-F1
#
_entry.id   AF-A0A3D4QI69-F1
#
_cell.length_a   1.000
_cell.length_b   1.000
_cell.length_c   1.000
_cell.angle_alpha   90.00
_cell.angle_beta   90.00
_cell.angle_gamma   90.00
#
_symmetry.space_group_name_H-M   'P 1'
#
loop_
_entity.id
_entity.type
_entity.pdbx_description
1 polymer ?
#
loop_
_entity_poly.entity_id
_entity_poly.type
_entity_poly.pdbx_seq_one_letter_code
_entity_poly.pdbx_strand_id
1 'polypeptide(L)'
;VADDKIKRVVLCSGKVYFDLFEERAQRGIKDVYLLRVEQLYPFPHSALVEELKRFKNAEIMWCQEEPKNMGAWSFILEPMMAVMEELKLKQAKPFYAGRAAAAAPATGSANKHKVELAAFMDAALTVQAPPRARTKAPAKASAKAKK
;
A
#
# COMPACT_ATOMS: atom_id res chain seq x y z
N VAL A 1 -0.66 -15.03 -10.25
CA VAL A 1 0.33 -14.66 -11.29
C VAL A 1 1.71 -15.05 -10.76
N ALA A 2 2.74 -15.11 -11.61
CA ALA A 2 4.10 -15.32 -11.12
C ALA A 2 4.54 -14.16 -10.20
N ASP A 3 5.42 -14.44 -9.24
CA ASP A 3 5.82 -13.49 -8.19
C ASP A 3 6.44 -12.19 -8.75
N ASP A 4 7.15 -12.29 -9.89
CA ASP A 4 7.74 -11.16 -10.61
C ASP A 4 6.70 -10.21 -11.24
N LYS A 5 5.47 -10.68 -11.42
CA LYS A 5 4.33 -9.90 -11.95
C LYS A 5 3.48 -9.26 -10.85
N ILE A 6 3.76 -9.53 -9.58
CA ILE A 6 3.10 -8.84 -8.46
C ILE A 6 3.62 -7.40 -8.42
N LYS A 7 2.68 -6.45 -8.42
CA LYS A 7 2.99 -5.02 -8.38
C LYS A 7 2.89 -4.44 -6.96
N ARG A 8 2.10 -5.06 -6.09
CA ARG A 8 1.90 -4.61 -4.71
C ARG A 8 1.76 -5.79 -3.75
N VAL A 9 2.42 -5.68 -2.60
CA VAL A 9 2.16 -6.52 -1.43
C VAL A 9 1.44 -5.67 -0.39
N VAL A 10 0.20 -6.05 -0.05
CA VAL A 10 -0.59 -5.43 1.03
C VAL A 10 -0.45 -6.30 2.28
N LEU A 11 0.28 -5.78 3.25
CA LEU A 11 0.38 -6.33 4.59
C LEU A 11 -0.82 -5.88 5.42
N CYS A 12 -1.39 -6.77 6.22
CA CYS A 12 -2.47 -6.44 7.14
C CYS A 12 -2.49 -7.41 8.32
N SER A 13 -3.30 -7.12 9.34
CA SER A 13 -3.56 -8.02 10.46
C SER A 13 -5.04 -8.02 10.80
N GLY A 14 -5.55 -9.14 11.33
CA GLY A 14 -6.94 -9.28 11.73
C GLY A 14 -7.94 -9.30 10.57
N LYS A 15 -9.18 -8.87 10.84
CA LYS A 15 -10.33 -9.11 9.96
C LYS A 15 -10.26 -8.38 8.62
N VAL A 16 -9.52 -7.26 8.54
CA VAL A 16 -9.41 -6.44 7.32
C VAL A 16 -8.86 -7.25 6.14
N TYR A 17 -8.14 -8.35 6.40
CA TYR A 17 -7.72 -9.30 5.39
C TYR A 17 -8.90 -9.85 4.58
N PHE A 18 -10.01 -10.20 5.24
CA PHE A 18 -11.17 -10.79 4.56
C PHE A 18 -11.86 -9.76 3.67
N ASP A 19 -12.02 -8.54 4.17
CA ASP A 19 -12.57 -7.44 3.37
C ASP A 19 -11.69 -7.18 2.12
N LEU A 20 -10.36 -7.16 2.27
CA LEU A 20 -9.41 -7.04 1.15
C LEU A 20 -9.48 -8.24 0.19
N PHE A 21 -9.60 -9.46 0.72
CA PHE A 21 -9.64 -10.69 -0.06
C PHE A 21 -10.89 -10.73 -0.95
N GLU A 22 -12.05 -10.44 -0.36
CA GLU A 22 -13.33 -10.38 -1.06
C GLU A 22 -13.33 -9.28 -2.13
N GLU A 23 -12.92 -8.06 -1.77
CA GLU A 23 -12.89 -6.94 -2.72
C GLU A 23 -11.91 -7.20 -3.87
N ARG A 24 -10.72 -7.76 -3.58
CA ARG A 24 -9.74 -8.13 -4.61
C ARG A 24 -10.30 -9.19 -5.57
N ALA A 25 -11.04 -10.16 -5.04
CA ALA A 25 -11.69 -11.20 -5.84
C ALA A 25 -12.82 -10.61 -6.71
N GLN A 26 -13.66 -9.75 -6.14
CA GLN A 26 -14.74 -9.06 -6.86
C GLN A 26 -14.21 -8.17 -7.98
N ARG A 27 -13.10 -7.46 -7.76
CA ARG A 27 -12.41 -6.65 -8.79
C ARG A 27 -11.60 -7.47 -9.79
N GLY A 28 -11.43 -8.78 -9.57
CA GLY A 28 -10.60 -9.64 -10.42
C GLY A 28 -9.11 -9.27 -10.43
N ILE A 29 -8.61 -8.64 -9.36
CA ILE A 29 -7.23 -8.15 -9.27
C ILE A 29 -6.28 -9.32 -8.97
N LYS A 30 -5.29 -9.50 -9.85
CA LYS A 30 -4.35 -10.64 -9.80
C LYS A 30 -2.92 -10.25 -9.48
N ASP A 31 -2.57 -8.97 -9.57
CA ASP A 31 -1.23 -8.40 -9.39
C ASP A 31 -1.01 -7.76 -8.00
N VAL A 32 -1.95 -7.97 -7.08
CA VAL A 32 -1.83 -7.60 -5.66
C VAL A 32 -1.76 -8.87 -4.82
N TYR A 33 -0.71 -8.98 -4.00
CA TYR A 33 -0.52 -10.06 -3.03
C TYR A 33 -0.96 -9.59 -1.65
N LEU A 34 -1.81 -10.37 -0.97
CA LEU A 34 -2.27 -10.08 0.39
C LEU A 34 -1.45 -10.91 1.38
N LEU A 35 -0.74 -10.26 2.29
CA LEU A 35 0.10 -10.88 3.30
C LEU A 35 -0.45 -10.57 4.70
N ARG A 36 -0.73 -11.60 5.49
CA ARG A 36 -1.14 -11.42 6.89
C ARG A 36 0.06 -11.43 7.82
N VAL A 37 0.10 -10.46 8.71
CA VAL A 37 1.05 -10.39 9.82
C VAL A 37 0.29 -10.74 11.10
N GLU A 38 0.29 -12.03 11.42
CA GLU A 38 -0.45 -12.58 12.57
C GLU A 38 0.21 -12.25 13.90
N GLN A 39 1.55 -12.18 13.91
CA GLN A 39 2.33 -11.79 15.09
C GLN A 39 2.85 -10.37 14.89
N LEU A 40 2.34 -9.42 15.66
CA LEU A 40 2.87 -8.05 15.68
C LEU A 40 4.05 -7.92 16.64
N TYR A 41 4.03 -8.64 17.77
CA TYR A 41 5.10 -8.64 18.75
C TYR A 41 5.35 -10.04 19.36
N PRO A 42 6.62 -10.49 19.50
CA PRO A 42 7.84 -9.88 18.94
C PRO A 42 7.78 -9.73 17.41
N PHE A 43 8.36 -8.66 16.86
CA PHE A 43 8.22 -8.38 15.42
C PHE A 43 8.86 -9.50 14.57
N PRO A 44 8.16 -10.08 13.58
CA PRO A 44 8.61 -11.27 12.87
C PRO A 44 9.56 -10.95 11.70
N HIS A 45 10.71 -10.32 12.00
CA HIS A 45 11.65 -9.80 11.00
C HIS A 45 12.09 -10.84 9.97
N SER A 46 12.62 -11.98 10.43
CA SER A 46 13.15 -13.04 9.55
C SER A 46 12.08 -13.64 8.64
N ALA A 47 10.87 -13.86 9.16
CA ALA A 47 9.75 -14.37 8.37
C ALA A 47 9.33 -13.38 7.28
N LEU A 48 9.29 -12.08 7.58
CA LEU A 48 8.98 -11.05 6.60
C LEU A 48 10.07 -10.92 5.53
N VAL A 49 11.36 -10.98 5.90
CA VAL A 49 12.48 -11.02 4.93
C VAL A 49 12.33 -12.21 3.98
N GLU A 50 12.10 -13.39 4.53
CA GLU A 50 11.98 -14.63 3.76
C GLU A 50 10.81 -14.62 2.78
N GLU A 51 9.66 -14.08 3.16
CA GLU A 51 8.49 -14.01 2.27
C GLU A 51 8.60 -12.86 1.26
N LEU A 52 9.04 -11.67 1.69
CA LEU A 52 9.07 -10.48 0.83
C LEU A 52 10.20 -10.49 -0.20
N LYS A 53 11.27 -11.28 0.00
CA LYS A 53 12.35 -11.42 -1.00
C LYS A 53 11.87 -11.93 -2.37
N ARG A 54 10.69 -12.55 -2.41
CA ARG A 54 10.00 -13.02 -3.63
C ARG A 54 9.53 -11.85 -4.52
N PHE A 55 9.19 -10.71 -3.92
CA PHE A 55 8.46 -9.61 -4.59
C PHE A 55 9.32 -8.35 -4.77
N LYS A 56 10.52 -8.47 -5.34
CA LYS A 56 11.50 -7.36 -5.43
C LYS A 56 11.04 -6.12 -6.20
N ASN A 57 10.05 -6.29 -7.08
CA ASN A 57 9.50 -5.20 -7.90
C ASN A 57 8.19 -4.63 -7.35
N ALA A 58 7.63 -5.23 -6.30
CA ALA A 58 6.35 -4.83 -5.75
C ALA A 58 6.52 -3.66 -4.78
N GLU A 59 5.55 -2.76 -4.76
CA GLU A 59 5.42 -1.78 -3.69
C GLU A 59 4.86 -2.45 -2.43
N ILE A 60 5.33 -2.00 -1.28
CA ILE A 60 4.93 -2.50 0.03
C ILE A 60 3.92 -1.53 0.63
N MET A 61 2.80 -2.06 1.13
CA MET A 61 1.75 -1.29 1.75
C MET A 61 1.26 -1.96 3.03
N TRP A 62 1.07 -1.17 4.08
CA TRP A 62 0.38 -1.60 5.29
C TRP A 62 -1.08 -1.14 5.24
N CYS A 63 -2.01 -2.09 5.41
CA CYS A 63 -3.44 -1.84 5.46
C CYS A 63 -4.00 -2.17 6.86
N GLN A 64 -4.75 -1.24 7.44
CA GLN A 64 -5.44 -1.44 8.72
C GLN A 64 -6.76 -0.67 8.75
N GLU A 65 -7.71 -1.15 9.54
CA GLU A 65 -9.02 -0.48 9.67
C GLU A 65 -9.03 0.63 10.72
N GLU A 66 -8.08 0.60 11.66
CA GLU A 66 -7.91 1.59 12.71
C GLU A 66 -7.36 2.92 12.13
N PRO A 67 -7.70 4.07 12.75
CA PRO A 67 -7.07 5.35 12.45
C PRO A 67 -5.55 5.26 12.43
N LYS A 68 -4.89 6.04 11.56
CA LYS A 68 -3.42 6.02 11.37
C LYS A 68 -2.59 6.22 12.64
N ASN A 69 -3.11 6.98 13.61
CA ASN A 69 -2.48 7.19 14.91
C ASN A 69 -2.80 6.09 15.94
N MET A 70 -3.51 5.06 15.53
CA MET A 70 -3.90 3.89 16.30
C MET A 70 -3.50 2.61 15.54
N GLY A 71 -3.85 1.45 16.09
CA GLY A 71 -3.50 0.16 15.49
C GLY A 71 -1.99 -0.07 15.46
N ALA A 72 -1.53 -0.84 14.49
CA ALA A 72 -0.15 -1.30 14.43
C ALA A 72 0.80 -0.35 13.67
N TRP A 73 0.28 0.62 12.92
CA TRP A 73 1.07 1.44 11.99
C TRP A 73 2.33 2.04 12.62
N SER A 74 2.20 2.75 13.75
CA SER A 74 3.34 3.37 14.44
C SER A 74 4.32 2.33 15.01
N PHE A 75 3.82 1.16 15.37
CA PHE A 75 4.60 0.08 15.97
C PHE A 75 5.43 -0.68 14.93
N ILE A 76 4.86 -0.95 13.75
CA ILE A 76 5.51 -1.75 12.71
C ILE A 76 6.37 -0.91 11.76
N LEU A 77 6.19 0.41 11.72
CA LEU A 77 6.83 1.26 10.71
C LEU A 77 8.36 1.12 10.69
N GLU A 78 9.01 1.35 11.84
CA GLU A 78 10.47 1.29 11.95
C GLU A 78 11.03 -0.12 11.66
N PRO A 79 10.56 -1.20 12.29
CA PRO A 79 11.10 -2.53 11.99
C PRO A 79 10.77 -3.00 10.56
N MET A 80 9.65 -2.57 9.98
CA MET A 80 9.34 -2.84 8.58
C MET A 80 10.29 -2.10 7.62
N MET A 81 10.69 -0.87 7.95
CA MET A 81 11.70 -0.14 7.18
C MET A 81 13.04 -0.88 7.19
N ALA A 82 13.45 -1.46 8.33
CA ALA A 82 14.66 -2.29 8.40
C ALA A 82 14.59 -3.54 7.49
N VAL A 83 13.44 -4.24 7.47
CA VAL A 83 13.21 -5.36 6.53
C VAL A 83 13.35 -4.90 5.07
N MET A 84 12.75 -3.76 4.72
CA MET A 84 12.77 -3.23 3.36
C MET A 84 14.18 -2.77 2.92
N GLU A 85 14.95 -2.21 3.85
CA GLU A 85 16.35 -1.83 3.64
C GLU A 85 17.24 -3.07 3.41
N GLU A 86 17.09 -4.11 4.23
CA GLU A 86 17.81 -5.37 4.06
C GLU A 86 17.55 -6.02 2.69
N LEU A 87 16.29 -5.96 2.24
CA LEU A 87 15.87 -6.43 0.92
C LEU A 87 16.24 -5.48 -0.24
N LYS A 88 16.79 -4.30 0.07
CA LYS A 88 17.16 -3.24 -0.89
C LYS A 88 16.00 -2.85 -1.81
N LEU A 89 14.79 -2.75 -1.26
CA LEU A 89 13.62 -2.33 -2.02
C LEU A 89 13.75 -0.85 -2.43
N LYS A 90 13.19 -0.48 -3.58
CA LYS A 90 13.24 0.90 -4.09
C LYS A 90 12.50 1.90 -3.20
N GLN A 91 11.51 1.40 -2.44
CA GLN A 91 10.68 2.17 -1.54
C GLN A 91 11.34 2.19 -0.17
N ALA A 92 11.54 3.39 0.41
CA ALA A 92 12.19 3.54 1.71
C ALA A 92 11.28 3.22 2.92
N LYS A 93 9.95 3.30 2.74
CA LYS A 93 8.96 3.03 3.80
C LYS A 93 7.66 2.49 3.21
N PRO A 94 6.94 1.59 3.90
CA PRO A 94 5.67 1.09 3.41
C PRO A 94 4.68 2.23 3.17
N PHE A 95 3.83 2.10 2.16
CA PHE A 95 2.67 2.99 2.02
C PHE A 95 1.60 2.63 3.04
N TYR A 96 0.71 3.56 3.33
CA TYR A 96 -0.35 3.39 4.30
C TYR A 96 -1.70 3.40 3.61
N ALA A 97 -2.51 2.38 3.86
CA ALA A 97 -3.94 2.35 3.58
C ALA A 97 -4.69 2.14 4.91
N GLY A 98 -5.61 3.04 5.22
CA GLY A 98 -6.42 2.95 6.42
C GLY A 98 -7.12 4.26 6.71
N ARG A 99 -7.78 4.35 7.86
CA ARG A 99 -8.50 5.56 8.24
C ARG A 99 -7.52 6.69 8.55
N ALA A 100 -7.92 7.93 8.25
CA ALA A 100 -7.18 9.10 8.67
C ALA A 100 -7.03 9.13 10.20
N ALA A 101 -5.99 9.81 10.70
CA ALA A 101 -5.80 9.96 12.13
C ALA A 101 -7.03 10.63 12.78
N ALA A 102 -7.45 10.12 13.92
CA ALA A 102 -8.63 10.59 14.64
C ALA A 102 -8.45 10.46 16.16
N ALA A 103 -9.20 11.25 16.91
CA ALA A 103 -9.23 11.14 18.38
C ALA A 103 -10.03 9.92 18.84
N ALA A 104 -11.14 9.61 18.15
CA ALA A 104 -11.98 8.46 18.44
C ALA A 104 -11.53 7.23 17.62
N PRO A 105 -11.68 6.00 18.14
CA PRO A 105 -11.34 4.77 17.42
C PRO A 105 -12.14 4.54 16.14
N ALA A 106 -13.38 5.02 16.11
CA ALA A 106 -14.27 4.89 14.96
C ALA A 106 -15.27 6.04 14.89
N THR A 107 -15.80 6.28 13.69
CA THR A 107 -16.96 7.15 13.48
C THR A 107 -18.23 6.49 14.03
N GLY A 108 -19.07 7.25 14.73
CA GLY A 108 -20.37 6.77 15.22
C GLY A 108 -21.44 6.67 14.13
N SER A 109 -21.14 7.09 12.90
CA SER A 109 -22.06 7.00 11.76
C SER A 109 -21.73 5.80 10.89
N ALA A 110 -22.68 4.86 10.77
CA ALA A 110 -22.55 3.69 9.90
C ALA A 110 -22.26 4.06 8.43
N ASN A 111 -22.86 5.15 7.93
CA ASN A 111 -22.61 5.61 6.56
C ASN A 111 -21.17 6.10 6.38
N LYS A 112 -20.66 6.93 7.30
CA LYS A 112 -19.25 7.36 7.26
C LYS A 112 -18.31 6.17 7.37
N HIS A 113 -18.65 5.20 8.20
CA HIS A 113 -17.84 3.99 8.36
C HIS A 113 -17.67 3.24 7.03
N LYS A 114 -18.75 3.05 6.26
CA LYS A 114 -18.73 2.40 4.94
C LYS A 114 -17.94 3.19 3.90
N VAL A 115 -18.08 4.52 3.90
CA VAL A 115 -17.33 5.40 2.99
C VAL A 115 -15.84 5.31 3.27
N GLU A 116 -15.43 5.37 4.53
CA GLU A 116 -14.03 5.23 4.94
C GLU A 116 -13.48 3.85 4.55
N LEU A 117 -14.25 2.77 4.78
CA LEU A 117 -13.90 1.42 4.37
C LEU A 117 -13.62 1.33 2.86
N ALA A 118 -14.57 1.77 2.04
CA ALA A 118 -14.42 1.76 0.59
C ALA A 118 -13.21 2.58 0.12
N ALA A 119 -12.95 3.73 0.75
CA ALA A 119 -11.83 4.60 0.40
C ALA A 119 -10.48 3.92 0.64
N PHE A 120 -10.27 3.28 1.80
CA PHE A 120 -8.98 2.64 2.05
C PHE A 120 -8.84 1.28 1.34
N MET A 121 -9.94 0.58 1.03
CA MET A 121 -9.91 -0.59 0.15
C MET A 121 -9.46 -0.21 -1.26
N ASP A 122 -9.96 0.90 -1.78
CA ASP A 122 -9.50 1.41 -3.07
C ASP A 122 -8.03 1.81 -3.04
N ALA A 123 -7.59 2.53 -2.01
CA ALA A 123 -6.18 2.85 -1.82
C ALA A 123 -5.30 1.60 -1.73
N ALA A 124 -5.78 0.53 -1.07
CA ALA A 124 -5.07 -0.72 -0.89
C ALA A 124 -4.91 -1.52 -2.20
N LEU A 125 -5.97 -1.60 -3.00
CA LEU A 125 -6.03 -2.50 -4.14
C LEU A 125 -5.74 -1.84 -5.50
N THR A 126 -5.89 -0.51 -5.60
CA THR A 126 -5.64 0.22 -6.85
C THR A 126 -4.17 0.60 -6.97
N VAL A 127 -3.45 -0.16 -7.80
CA VAL A 127 -2.06 0.15 -8.18
C VAL A 127 -2.08 1.25 -9.24
N GLN A 128 -1.75 2.49 -8.84
CA GLN A 128 -1.55 3.57 -9.80
C GLN A 128 -0.28 3.25 -10.61
N ALA A 129 -0.37 3.32 -11.94
CA ALA A 129 0.83 3.29 -12.76
C ALA A 129 1.75 4.45 -12.31
N PRO A 130 3.08 4.27 -12.29
CA PRO A 130 3.99 5.36 -11.96
C PRO A 130 3.64 6.55 -12.87
N PRO A 131 3.63 7.79 -12.35
CA PRO A 131 3.36 8.95 -13.16
C PRO A 131 4.34 8.92 -14.33
N ARG A 132 3.84 8.78 -15.56
CA ARG A 132 4.68 8.89 -16.75
C ARG A 132 5.44 10.20 -16.60
N ALA A 133 6.77 10.13 -16.65
CA ALA A 133 7.60 11.33 -16.66
C ALA A 133 6.98 12.28 -17.67
N ARG A 134 6.62 13.49 -17.24
CA ARG A 134 6.12 14.52 -18.15
C ARG A 134 7.20 14.71 -19.22
N THR A 135 6.99 14.16 -20.41
CA THR A 135 7.79 14.52 -21.56
C THR A 135 7.54 16.02 -21.75
N LYS A 136 8.60 16.82 -21.60
CA LYS A 136 8.53 18.25 -21.88
C LYS A 136 7.96 18.38 -23.30
N ALA A 137 6.84 19.08 -23.44
CA ALA A 137 6.31 19.43 -24.76
C ALA A 137 7.44 20.10 -25.57
N PRO A 138 7.60 19.77 -26.86
CA PRO A 138 8.63 20.40 -27.68
C PRO A 138 8.42 21.90 -27.66
N ALA A 139 9.49 22.65 -27.37
CA ALA A 139 9.47 24.10 -27.37
C ALA A 139 8.96 24.59 -28.73
N LYS A 140 7.90 25.39 -28.73
CA LYS A 140 7.39 26.02 -29.95
C LYS A 140 8.52 26.86 -30.56
N ALA A 141 8.99 26.48 -31.74
CA ALA A 141 9.90 27.28 -32.53
C ALA A 141 9.18 28.61 -32.87
N SER A 142 9.73 29.71 -32.38
CA SER A 142 9.29 31.05 -32.75
C SER A 142 9.65 31.31 -34.21
N ALA A 143 8.62 31.44 -35.06
CA ALA A 143 8.78 31.88 -36.44
C ALA A 143 9.31 33.32 -36.45
N LYS A 144 10.55 33.51 -36.92
CA LYS A 144 11.09 34.83 -37.26
C LYS A 144 10.32 35.36 -38.48
N ALA A 145 9.63 36.49 -38.30
CA ALA A 145 9.09 37.28 -39.38
C ALA A 145 10.24 37.85 -40.23
N LYS A 146 10.25 37.52 -41.53
CA LYS A 146 11.05 38.21 -42.54
C LYS A 146 10.46 39.59 -42.76
N LYS A 147 11.31 40.61 -42.76
CA LYS A 147 11.09 41.92 -43.38
C LYS A 147 12.15 42.09 -44.45
#